data_AF-A0A2W4DA37-F1
#
_entry.id   AF-A0A2W4DA37-F1
#
_cell.length_a   1.000
_cell.length_b   1.000
_cell.length_c   1.000
_cell.angle_alpha   90.00
_cell.angle_beta   90.00
_cell.angle_gamma   90.00
#
_symmetry.space_group_name_H-M   'P 1'
#
loop_
_entity.id
_entity.type
_entity.pdbx_description
1 polymer ?
#
loop_
_entity_poly.entity_id
_entity_poly.type
_entity_poly.pdbx_seq_one_letter_code
_entity_poly.pdbx_strand_id
1 'polypeptide(L)'
;MQRLFKVGASGVFLAISCATVLAAADAVPVTVENFIRAETDLYFSTVALKEGGFGKFEHHRELSPVETQTVIRQNRDTLYSAAVFDLEAGPVTITLPDAGKRFMSLQVISEDMYSPPAIYKPGPHTFSRKELGTRYVLAAVRTLVDPSNPNDMEKAHALQDAIEIEQKSPGIFEVPKWDATSQSKVRSALITLGTTLTDTSKAFGTRQQVDPIQRLISAATTWGGNPPRDAIYLNFTPPKNDGKTVYKLHIGDVPVDGFWSISLYNADGYFQKNDENAYSLNDITSKKGADGSVDIQFGGCDGKIVNCLPIMPGWNYTARLYRPHAEILNGTWKFPEPTPAE
;
A
#
# COMPACT_ATOMS: atom_id res chain seq x y z
N MET A 1 -89.44 21.14 33.56
CA MET A 1 -89.73 19.95 32.71
C MET A 1 -88.72 19.99 31.57
N GLN A 2 -87.88 19.01 31.24
CA GLN A 2 -87.86 17.56 31.40
C GLN A 2 -86.39 17.11 31.49
N ARG A 3 -86.13 16.03 32.24
CA ARG A 3 -84.90 15.23 32.14
C ARG A 3 -84.98 14.32 30.92
N LEU A 4 -83.87 14.07 30.23
CA LEU A 4 -83.58 12.77 29.60
C LEU A 4 -82.06 12.56 29.44
N PHE A 5 -81.61 11.41 29.95
CA PHE A 5 -80.26 10.83 29.84
C PHE A 5 -80.01 10.25 28.44
N LYS A 6 -78.75 10.25 27.96
CA LYS A 6 -78.02 9.04 27.49
C LYS A 6 -76.57 9.33 27.03
N VAL A 7 -75.63 8.71 27.74
CA VAL A 7 -74.41 7.96 27.36
C VAL A 7 -73.86 8.09 25.91
N GLY A 8 -72.55 8.26 25.75
CA GLY A 8 -71.83 7.79 24.56
C GLY A 8 -70.39 8.27 24.34
N ALA A 9 -69.43 7.40 24.65
CA ALA A 9 -68.09 7.22 24.05
C ALA A 9 -67.02 8.35 24.11
N SER A 10 -66.07 8.18 25.03
CA SER A 10 -64.73 8.76 24.93
C SER A 10 -63.98 8.12 23.75
N GLY A 11 -63.82 8.87 22.66
CA GLY A 11 -62.96 8.48 21.54
C GLY A 11 -61.49 8.69 21.91
N VAL A 12 -60.76 7.59 22.09
CA VAL A 12 -59.29 7.59 22.16
C VAL A 12 -58.77 7.86 20.74
N PHE A 13 -58.19 9.03 20.52
CA PHE A 13 -57.41 9.31 19.32
C PHE A 13 -56.11 8.51 19.38
N LEU A 14 -56.08 7.36 18.71
CA LEU A 14 -54.85 6.60 18.49
C LEU A 14 -54.02 7.33 17.44
N ALA A 15 -53.02 8.10 17.89
CA ALA A 15 -52.01 8.65 17.00
C ALA A 15 -51.18 7.50 16.42
N ILE A 16 -51.46 7.11 15.18
CA ILE A 16 -50.62 6.18 14.42
C ILE A 16 -49.34 6.94 14.07
N SER A 17 -48.32 6.75 14.90
CA SER A 17 -46.95 7.10 14.53
C SER A 17 -46.51 6.10 13.46
N CYS A 18 -46.46 6.54 12.20
CA CYS A 18 -45.71 5.84 11.17
C CYS A 18 -44.22 5.95 11.51
N ALA A 19 -43.73 5.07 12.37
CA ALA A 19 -42.31 4.79 12.45
C ALA A 19 -41.93 4.09 11.14
N THR A 20 -41.31 4.84 10.23
CA THR A 20 -40.55 4.24 9.12
C THR A 20 -39.41 3.45 9.74
N VAL A 21 -39.59 2.13 9.87
CA VAL A 21 -38.48 1.21 10.11
C VAL A 21 -37.64 1.28 8.84
N LEU A 22 -36.52 2.00 8.87
CA LEU A 22 -35.47 1.82 7.87
C LEU A 22 -35.02 0.37 8.00
N ALA A 23 -35.41 -0.48 7.04
CA ALA A 23 -34.83 -1.79 6.91
C ALA A 23 -33.31 -1.59 6.74
N ALA A 24 -32.52 -2.12 7.67
CA ALA A 24 -31.08 -2.16 7.50
C ALA A 24 -30.81 -2.92 6.20
N ALA A 25 -30.13 -2.30 5.24
CA ALA A 25 -29.73 -3.00 4.03
C ALA A 25 -28.91 -4.24 4.42
N ASP A 26 -29.33 -5.41 3.94
CA ASP A 26 -28.61 -6.65 4.15
C ASP A 26 -27.20 -6.53 3.57
N ALA A 27 -26.21 -7.09 4.27
CA ALA A 27 -24.83 -7.07 3.80
C ALA A 27 -24.71 -7.86 2.47
N VAL A 28 -23.95 -7.33 1.51
CA VAL A 28 -23.75 -7.94 0.20
C VAL A 28 -22.76 -9.11 0.33
N PRO A 29 -23.15 -10.35 -0.02
CA PRO A 29 -22.23 -11.49 0.01
C PRO A 29 -21.05 -11.28 -0.96
N VAL A 30 -19.85 -11.57 -0.49
CA VAL A 30 -18.63 -11.54 -1.31
C VAL A 30 -18.39 -12.92 -1.92
N THR A 31 -18.23 -12.93 -3.23
CA THR A 31 -17.92 -14.10 -4.06
C THR A 31 -16.60 -13.85 -4.80
N VAL A 32 -16.12 -14.83 -5.55
CA VAL A 32 -14.88 -14.67 -6.32
C VAL A 32 -15.02 -13.57 -7.40
N GLU A 33 -16.23 -13.37 -7.94
CA GLU A 33 -16.52 -12.41 -9.01
C GLU A 33 -16.49 -10.96 -8.54
N ASN A 34 -16.89 -10.68 -7.29
CA ASN A 34 -16.92 -9.32 -6.73
C ASN A 34 -15.80 -9.06 -5.70
N PHE A 35 -14.96 -10.06 -5.40
CA PHE A 35 -13.93 -9.98 -4.36
C PHE A 35 -13.01 -8.77 -4.54
N ILE A 36 -12.50 -8.52 -5.74
CA ILE A 36 -11.57 -7.41 -6.00
C ILE A 36 -12.21 -6.06 -5.63
N ARG A 37 -13.50 -5.90 -5.91
CA ARG A 37 -14.24 -4.68 -5.57
C ARG A 37 -14.40 -4.56 -4.04
N ALA A 38 -14.87 -5.63 -3.39
CA ALA A 38 -15.03 -5.65 -1.94
C ALA A 38 -13.70 -5.40 -1.19
N GLU A 39 -12.61 -5.94 -1.71
CA GLU A 39 -11.27 -5.75 -1.16
C GLU A 39 -10.76 -4.33 -1.37
N THR A 40 -10.95 -3.79 -2.57
CA THR A 40 -10.55 -2.41 -2.87
C THR A 40 -11.36 -1.40 -2.08
N ASP A 41 -12.67 -1.62 -1.91
CA ASP A 41 -13.54 -0.77 -1.10
C ASP A 41 -13.12 -0.76 0.38
N LEU A 42 -12.57 -1.86 0.91
CA LEU A 42 -12.01 -1.91 2.26
C LEU A 42 -10.81 -0.97 2.40
N TYR A 43 -9.88 -1.00 1.44
CA TYR A 43 -8.71 -0.10 1.44
C TYR A 43 -9.10 1.35 1.18
N PHE A 44 -10.00 1.59 0.23
CA PHE A 44 -10.51 2.94 -0.07
C PHE A 44 -11.26 3.51 1.14
N SER A 45 -12.08 2.72 1.83
CA SER A 45 -12.76 3.15 3.05
C SER A 45 -11.78 3.49 4.17
N THR A 46 -10.65 2.78 4.27
CA THR A 46 -9.61 3.10 5.25
C THR A 46 -9.01 4.47 4.96
N VAL A 47 -8.57 4.72 3.73
CA VAL A 47 -8.00 6.03 3.35
C VAL A 47 -9.06 7.14 3.42
N ALA A 48 -10.23 6.95 2.81
CA ALA A 48 -11.26 7.96 2.71
C ALA A 48 -11.90 8.32 4.05
N LEU A 49 -12.24 7.32 4.87
CA LEU A 49 -13.08 7.51 6.07
C LEU A 49 -12.29 7.45 7.38
N LYS A 50 -11.32 6.54 7.51
CA LYS A 50 -10.56 6.39 8.77
C LYS A 50 -9.39 7.37 8.84
N GLU A 51 -8.68 7.55 7.73
CA GLU A 51 -7.55 8.48 7.63
C GLU A 51 -8.01 9.88 7.21
N GLY A 52 -9.22 10.02 6.65
CA GLY A 52 -9.81 11.30 6.27
C GLY A 52 -9.33 11.83 4.91
N GLY A 53 -8.68 10.99 4.10
CA GLY A 53 -8.17 11.30 2.77
C GLY A 53 -9.23 11.28 1.66
N PHE A 54 -10.47 11.69 1.92
CA PHE A 54 -11.48 11.80 0.86
C PHE A 54 -11.49 13.22 0.25
N GLY A 55 -11.25 13.30 -1.06
CA GLY A 55 -11.18 14.58 -1.79
C GLY A 55 -9.96 15.45 -1.44
N LYS A 56 -9.06 14.95 -0.58
CA LYS A 56 -7.82 15.62 -0.14
C LYS A 56 -6.77 14.57 0.19
N PHE A 57 -5.48 14.93 0.11
CA PHE A 57 -4.41 14.07 0.58
C PHE A 57 -4.35 14.04 2.11
N GLU A 58 -4.26 12.84 2.67
CA GLU A 58 -3.73 12.62 4.01
C GLU A 58 -2.23 12.32 3.88
N HIS A 59 -1.41 13.04 4.64
CA HIS A 59 0.06 12.94 4.57
C HIS A 59 0.60 12.22 5.80
N HIS A 60 1.15 11.02 5.60
CA HIS A 60 1.93 10.36 6.65
C HIS A 60 3.30 11.02 6.73
N ARG A 61 3.52 11.75 7.82
CA ARG A 61 4.77 12.52 8.08
C ARG A 61 5.90 11.68 8.62
N GLU A 62 5.58 10.51 9.14
CA GLU A 62 6.54 9.57 9.69
C GLU A 62 6.52 8.27 8.91
N LEU A 63 7.65 7.57 8.92
CA LEU A 63 7.69 6.19 8.47
C LEU A 63 6.81 5.32 9.36
N SER A 64 6.25 4.26 8.78
CA SER A 64 5.36 3.39 9.52
C SER A 64 6.04 2.77 10.75
N PRO A 65 5.47 2.90 11.95
CA PRO A 65 6.07 2.42 13.19
C PRO A 65 6.20 0.89 13.21
N VAL A 66 7.22 0.37 13.91
CA VAL A 66 7.44 -1.09 14.05
C VAL A 66 6.46 -1.70 15.05
N GLU A 67 5.95 -0.89 15.97
CA GLU A 67 5.07 -1.25 17.06
C GLU A 67 3.62 -1.48 16.60
N THR A 68 3.22 -0.88 15.47
CA THR A 68 1.86 -0.96 14.94
C THR A 68 1.90 -1.20 13.42
N GLN A 69 2.15 -2.45 13.04
CA GLN A 69 2.22 -2.88 11.64
C GLN A 69 0.89 -3.51 11.20
N THR A 70 0.20 -2.87 10.26
CA THR A 70 -1.07 -3.35 9.70
C THR A 70 -0.92 -3.99 8.32
N VAL A 71 0.28 -3.93 7.74
CA VAL A 71 0.60 -4.42 6.40
C VAL A 71 1.78 -5.38 6.46
N ILE A 72 1.62 -6.58 5.92
CA ILE A 72 2.70 -7.56 5.77
C ILE A 72 3.75 -7.02 4.80
N ARG A 73 5.04 -7.17 5.13
CA ARG A 73 6.18 -6.64 4.35
C ARG A 73 6.09 -5.14 4.11
N GLN A 74 5.77 -4.39 5.16
CA GLN A 74 5.65 -2.94 5.11
C GLN A 74 6.95 -2.26 4.66
N ASN A 75 6.80 -1.20 3.87
CA ASN A 75 7.90 -0.36 3.38
C ASN A 75 8.27 0.70 4.43
N ARG A 76 9.57 0.93 4.65
CA ARG A 76 10.11 2.00 5.51
C ARG A 76 11.12 2.90 4.78
N ASP A 77 11.04 3.00 3.47
CA ASP A 77 11.91 3.84 2.63
C ASP A 77 11.25 5.18 2.24
N THR A 78 9.92 5.22 2.19
CA THR A 78 9.18 6.37 1.64
C THR A 78 8.10 6.85 2.59
N LEU A 79 7.92 8.16 2.70
CA LEU A 79 6.70 8.75 3.22
C LEU A 79 5.55 8.58 2.22
N TYR A 80 4.34 8.39 2.73
CA TYR A 80 3.14 8.16 1.94
C TYR A 80 2.20 9.37 2.03
N SER A 81 1.52 9.67 0.93
CA SER A 81 0.35 10.54 0.92
C SER A 81 -0.74 9.86 0.11
N ALA A 82 -1.95 9.75 0.65
CA ALA A 82 -3.02 9.01 0.01
C ALA A 82 -4.32 9.83 -0.04
N ALA A 83 -5.05 9.70 -1.14
CA ALA A 83 -6.35 10.32 -1.33
C ALA A 83 -7.27 9.41 -2.13
N VAL A 84 -8.56 9.41 -1.83
CA VAL A 84 -9.62 8.81 -2.65
C VAL A 84 -10.46 9.93 -3.25
N PHE A 85 -10.72 9.86 -4.56
CA PHE A 85 -11.50 10.84 -5.29
C PHE A 85 -12.74 10.21 -5.93
N ASP A 86 -13.86 10.94 -5.90
CA ASP A 86 -15.09 10.58 -6.60
C ASP A 86 -15.11 11.18 -8.01
N LEU A 87 -14.86 10.34 -9.02
CA LEU A 87 -14.83 10.74 -10.42
C LEU A 87 -16.23 10.91 -11.03
N GLU A 88 -17.30 10.60 -10.30
CA GLU A 88 -18.67 10.98 -10.67
C GLU A 88 -18.94 12.46 -10.41
N ALA A 89 -18.26 13.06 -9.42
CA ALA A 89 -18.32 14.50 -9.16
C ALA A 89 -17.53 15.35 -10.18
N GLY A 90 -16.69 14.70 -10.99
CA GLY A 90 -15.90 15.31 -12.06
C GLY A 90 -14.48 14.75 -12.11
N PRO A 91 -13.71 15.05 -13.18
CA PRO A 91 -12.29 14.70 -13.22
C PRO A 91 -11.52 15.41 -12.11
N VAL A 92 -10.49 14.74 -11.60
CA VAL A 92 -9.53 15.30 -10.63
C VAL A 92 -8.21 15.57 -11.31
N THR A 93 -7.61 16.72 -11.08
CA THR A 93 -6.23 17.04 -11.46
C THR A 93 -5.36 17.04 -10.22
N ILE A 94 -4.27 16.28 -10.25
CA ILE A 94 -3.26 16.23 -9.20
C ILE A 94 -1.98 16.85 -9.77
N THR A 95 -1.48 17.91 -9.14
CA THR A 95 -0.22 18.55 -9.53
C THR A 95 0.89 18.04 -8.63
N LEU A 96 1.83 17.30 -9.23
CA LEU A 96 3.05 16.90 -8.52
C LEU A 96 4.07 18.03 -8.51
N PRO A 97 4.70 18.35 -7.37
CA PRO A 97 5.82 19.29 -7.34
C PRO A 97 7.06 18.69 -8.00
N ASP A 98 8.02 19.55 -8.34
CA ASP A 98 9.33 19.10 -8.80
C ASP A 98 10.18 18.60 -7.62
N ALA A 99 10.35 17.29 -7.53
CA ALA A 99 11.19 16.62 -6.52
C ALA A 99 12.69 16.60 -6.90
N GLY A 100 13.05 17.17 -8.05
CA GLY A 100 14.41 17.12 -8.60
C GLY A 100 14.87 15.67 -8.80
N LYS A 101 15.94 15.28 -8.11
CA LYS A 101 16.49 13.91 -8.16
C LYS A 101 15.86 12.95 -7.15
N ARG A 102 15.06 13.44 -6.20
CA ARG A 102 14.45 12.59 -5.18
C ARG A 102 13.39 11.71 -5.83
N PHE A 103 13.37 10.42 -5.49
CA PHE A 103 12.28 9.55 -5.90
C PHE A 103 10.94 10.04 -5.32
N MET A 104 10.05 10.46 -6.20
CA MET A 104 8.66 10.79 -5.90
C MET A 104 7.77 10.19 -6.98
N SER A 105 6.80 9.38 -6.58
CA SER A 105 5.93 8.64 -7.51
C SER A 105 4.48 8.86 -7.16
N LEU A 106 3.64 9.12 -8.16
CA LEU A 106 2.19 9.07 -8.08
C LEU A 106 1.69 7.76 -8.68
N GLN A 107 1.20 6.88 -7.83
CA GLN A 107 0.48 5.68 -8.21
C GLN A 107 -1.02 5.95 -8.19
N VAL A 108 -1.72 5.47 -9.20
CA VAL A 108 -3.18 5.54 -9.27
C VAL A 108 -3.74 4.13 -9.29
N ILE A 109 -4.80 3.89 -8.52
CA ILE A 109 -5.45 2.59 -8.38
C ILE A 109 -6.95 2.79 -8.57
N SER A 110 -7.54 2.14 -9.57
CA SER A 110 -8.99 2.10 -9.79
C SER A 110 -9.70 1.18 -8.78
N GLU A 111 -11.02 1.30 -8.62
CA GLU A 111 -11.80 0.36 -7.77
C GLU A 111 -11.74 -1.10 -8.27
N ASP A 112 -11.41 -1.32 -9.54
CA ASP A 112 -11.19 -2.65 -10.10
C ASP A 112 -9.74 -3.14 -9.90
N MET A 113 -8.94 -2.43 -9.09
CA MET A 113 -7.54 -2.73 -8.80
C MET A 113 -6.63 -2.73 -10.03
N TYR A 114 -7.02 -2.06 -11.12
CA TYR A 114 -6.05 -1.68 -12.14
C TYR A 114 -5.19 -0.55 -11.62
N SER A 115 -3.89 -0.71 -11.76
CA SER A 115 -2.90 0.30 -11.41
C SER A 115 -2.05 0.54 -12.66
N PRO A 116 -2.44 1.50 -13.53
CA PRO A 116 -1.56 1.91 -14.60
C PRO A 116 -0.24 2.35 -13.98
N PRO A 117 0.84 2.22 -14.73
CA PRO A 117 2.12 2.43 -14.12
C PRO A 117 2.34 3.89 -13.68
N ALA A 118 3.16 4.02 -12.63
CA ALA A 118 3.31 5.23 -11.84
C ALA A 118 3.84 6.41 -12.66
N ILE A 119 3.48 7.60 -12.18
CA ILE A 119 3.85 8.89 -12.76
C ILE A 119 4.95 9.51 -11.90
N TYR A 120 6.03 9.92 -12.56
CA TYR A 120 7.21 10.55 -11.92
C TYR A 120 7.43 11.99 -12.38
N LYS A 121 6.72 12.41 -13.44
CA LYS A 121 6.90 13.73 -14.04
C LYS A 121 6.17 14.78 -13.18
N PRO A 122 6.80 15.93 -12.85
CA PRO A 122 6.12 17.02 -12.16
C PRO A 122 5.07 17.70 -13.06
N GLY A 123 4.19 18.46 -12.43
CA GLY A 123 3.10 19.18 -13.09
C GLY A 123 1.75 18.47 -12.98
N PRO A 124 0.72 19.00 -13.67
CA PRO A 124 -0.66 18.54 -13.54
C PRO A 124 -0.90 17.22 -14.28
N HIS A 125 -1.60 16.30 -13.62
CA HIS A 125 -2.08 15.03 -14.17
C HIS A 125 -3.57 14.88 -13.89
N THR A 126 -4.39 14.75 -14.92
CA THR A 126 -5.85 14.67 -14.80
C THR A 126 -6.34 13.24 -14.96
N PHE A 127 -7.21 12.80 -14.05
CA PHE A 127 -7.84 11.50 -14.07
C PHE A 127 -9.36 11.64 -14.17
N SER A 128 -9.99 10.78 -14.97
CA SER A 128 -11.43 10.81 -15.20
C SER A 128 -12.03 9.42 -15.18
N ARG A 129 -13.33 9.33 -14.84
CA ARG A 129 -14.10 8.07 -14.90
C ARG A 129 -14.08 7.44 -16.29
N LYS A 130 -14.06 8.26 -17.35
CA LYS A 130 -14.00 7.79 -18.73
C LYS A 130 -12.72 6.98 -19.01
N GLU A 131 -11.60 7.41 -18.43
CA GLU A 131 -10.30 6.77 -18.63
C GLU A 131 -10.11 5.56 -17.70
N LEU A 132 -10.47 5.70 -16.42
CA LEU A 132 -10.21 4.68 -15.41
C LEU A 132 -11.32 3.62 -15.30
N GLY A 133 -12.53 3.92 -15.78
CA GLY A 133 -13.66 2.99 -15.81
C GLY A 133 -14.37 2.79 -14.47
N THR A 134 -13.89 3.39 -13.38
CA THR A 134 -14.45 3.27 -12.03
C THR A 134 -14.90 4.62 -11.48
N ARG A 135 -15.81 4.61 -10.50
CA ARG A 135 -16.29 5.85 -9.88
C ARG A 135 -15.21 6.40 -8.96
N TYR A 136 -14.67 5.57 -8.09
CA TYR A 136 -13.59 6.00 -7.21
C TYR A 136 -12.23 5.66 -7.80
N VAL A 137 -11.26 6.45 -7.38
CA VAL A 137 -9.84 6.21 -7.63
C VAL A 137 -9.06 6.58 -6.39
N LEU A 138 -8.08 5.77 -6.04
CA LEU A 138 -7.08 6.11 -5.03
C LEU A 138 -5.82 6.61 -5.72
N ALA A 139 -5.32 7.75 -5.27
CA ALA A 139 -4.01 8.28 -5.59
C ALA A 139 -3.09 8.10 -4.38
N ALA A 140 -1.94 7.45 -4.59
CA ALA A 140 -0.91 7.27 -3.58
C ALA A 140 0.39 7.90 -4.06
N VAL A 141 0.91 8.85 -3.31
CA VAL A 141 2.22 9.46 -3.55
C VAL A 141 3.23 8.86 -2.58
N ARG A 142 4.36 8.38 -3.11
CA ARG A 142 5.50 7.92 -2.31
C ARG A 142 6.67 8.87 -2.49
N THR A 143 7.24 9.35 -1.39
CA THR A 143 8.39 10.26 -1.37
C THR A 143 9.52 9.60 -0.59
N LEU A 144 10.63 9.26 -1.26
CA LEU A 144 11.82 8.67 -0.62
C LEU A 144 12.39 9.61 0.43
N VAL A 145 12.82 9.08 1.58
CA VAL A 145 13.41 9.87 2.68
C VAL A 145 14.61 9.18 3.31
N ASP A 146 15.55 9.97 3.81
CA ASP A 146 16.51 9.55 4.81
C ASP A 146 15.96 9.92 6.21
N PRO A 147 15.37 8.95 6.95
CA PRO A 147 14.76 9.23 8.25
C PRO A 147 15.78 9.57 9.34
N SER A 148 17.08 9.34 9.10
CA SER A 148 18.14 9.70 10.05
C SER A 148 18.55 11.17 9.94
N ASN A 149 18.09 11.87 8.91
CA ASN A 149 18.45 13.25 8.61
C ASN A 149 17.21 14.16 8.71
N PRO A 150 17.05 14.93 9.80
CA PRO A 150 15.90 15.82 9.99
C PRO A 150 15.70 16.83 8.85
N ASN A 151 16.80 17.35 8.27
CA ASN A 151 16.72 18.28 7.15
C ASN A 151 16.22 17.58 5.86
N ASP A 152 16.45 16.27 5.71
CA ASP A 152 15.92 15.50 4.59
C ASP A 152 14.41 15.29 4.74
N MET A 153 13.97 14.99 5.97
CA MET A 153 12.57 14.85 6.36
C MET A 153 11.77 16.13 6.12
N GLU A 154 12.28 17.28 6.56
CA GLU A 154 11.64 18.59 6.31
C GLU A 154 11.46 18.87 4.82
N LYS A 155 12.46 18.55 3.98
CA LYS A 155 12.34 18.68 2.52
C LYS A 155 11.27 17.75 1.94
N ALA A 156 11.16 16.53 2.46
CA ALA A 156 10.13 15.60 2.02
C ALA A 156 8.73 16.04 2.45
N HIS A 157 8.59 16.61 3.65
CA HIS A 157 7.34 17.22 4.10
C HIS A 157 6.94 18.41 3.23
N ALA A 158 7.89 19.27 2.87
CA ALA A 158 7.63 20.37 1.95
C ALA A 158 7.15 19.90 0.56
N LEU A 159 7.69 18.77 0.07
CA LEU A 159 7.20 18.14 -1.16
C LEU A 159 5.79 17.56 -0.99
N GLN A 160 5.46 16.97 0.16
CA GLN A 160 4.09 16.52 0.43
C GLN A 160 3.12 17.71 0.44
N ASP A 161 3.50 18.82 1.09
CA ASP A 161 2.69 20.04 1.22
C ASP A 161 2.44 20.73 -0.12
N ALA A 162 3.38 20.58 -1.07
CA ALA A 162 3.29 21.19 -2.39
C ALA A 162 2.47 20.35 -3.40
N ILE A 163 1.87 19.23 -2.99
CA ILE A 163 0.94 18.47 -3.84
C ILE A 163 -0.38 19.22 -3.90
N GLU A 164 -0.79 19.65 -5.09
CA GLU A 164 -2.06 20.34 -5.28
C GLU A 164 -3.13 19.42 -5.87
N ILE A 165 -4.38 19.70 -5.52
CA ILE A 165 -5.57 19.01 -6.05
C ILE A 165 -6.51 20.06 -6.60
N GLU A 166 -7.00 19.81 -7.82
CA GLU A 166 -8.12 20.54 -8.40
C GLU A 166 -9.24 19.56 -8.77
N GLN A 167 -10.39 19.71 -8.12
CA GLN A 167 -11.63 19.00 -8.49
C GLN A 167 -12.81 19.92 -8.21
N LYS A 168 -13.81 19.91 -9.10
CA LYS A 168 -15.00 20.77 -8.98
C LYS A 168 -15.75 20.57 -7.65
N SER A 169 -15.81 19.33 -7.17
CA SER A 169 -16.42 18.94 -5.92
C SER A 169 -15.78 17.63 -5.46
N PRO A 170 -15.55 17.43 -4.15
CA PRO A 170 -15.04 16.15 -3.64
C PRO A 170 -16.03 14.99 -3.84
N GLY A 171 -17.31 15.27 -4.06
CA GLY A 171 -18.35 14.25 -4.24
C GLY A 171 -18.75 13.59 -2.91
N ILE A 172 -19.16 12.32 -2.99
CA ILE A 172 -19.59 11.52 -1.84
C ILE A 172 -18.92 10.15 -1.92
N PHE A 173 -18.37 9.66 -0.81
CA PHE A 173 -17.84 8.31 -0.72
C PHE A 173 -18.88 7.35 -0.13
N GLU A 174 -19.42 6.49 -0.98
CA GLU A 174 -20.38 5.44 -0.63
C GLU A 174 -20.01 4.15 -1.36
N VAL A 175 -19.82 3.08 -0.60
CA VAL A 175 -19.53 1.73 -1.08
C VAL A 175 -20.53 0.74 -0.47
N PRO A 176 -20.77 -0.42 -1.12
CA PRO A 176 -21.66 -1.43 -0.56
C PRO A 176 -21.21 -1.89 0.84
N LYS A 177 -22.19 -2.24 1.68
CA LYS A 177 -21.91 -2.92 2.94
C LYS A 177 -21.57 -4.38 2.65
N TRP A 178 -20.31 -4.67 2.41
CA TRP A 178 -19.82 -6.03 2.15
C TRP A 178 -19.94 -6.93 3.39
N ASP A 179 -20.32 -8.20 3.18
CA ASP A 179 -20.33 -9.19 4.26
C ASP A 179 -18.90 -9.65 4.58
N ALA A 180 -18.41 -9.26 5.76
CA ALA A 180 -17.04 -9.53 6.20
C ALA A 180 -16.73 -11.04 6.32
N THR A 181 -17.74 -11.87 6.60
CA THR A 181 -17.56 -13.32 6.76
C THR A 181 -17.23 -13.99 5.43
N SER A 182 -18.04 -13.74 4.41
CA SER A 182 -17.80 -14.23 3.05
C SER A 182 -16.55 -13.61 2.42
N GLN A 183 -16.27 -12.32 2.68
CA GLN A 183 -15.02 -11.69 2.22
C GLN A 183 -13.79 -12.39 2.78
N SER A 184 -13.78 -12.66 4.09
CA SER A 184 -12.68 -13.36 4.76
C SER A 184 -12.52 -14.80 4.23
N LYS A 185 -13.63 -15.49 3.94
CA LYS A 185 -13.61 -16.82 3.34
C LYS A 185 -12.92 -16.82 1.96
N VAL A 186 -13.29 -15.89 1.08
CA VAL A 186 -12.68 -15.77 -0.26
C VAL A 186 -11.21 -15.37 -0.16
N ARG A 187 -10.88 -14.40 0.70
CA ARG A 187 -9.49 -13.95 0.94
C ARG A 187 -8.59 -15.12 1.36
N SER A 188 -9.01 -15.92 2.34
CA SER A 188 -8.21 -17.07 2.82
C SER A 188 -7.98 -18.12 1.73
N ALA A 189 -8.98 -18.38 0.89
CA ALA A 189 -8.84 -19.30 -0.24
C ALA A 189 -7.83 -18.77 -1.29
N LEU A 190 -7.90 -17.49 -1.61
CA LEU A 190 -6.97 -16.84 -2.54
C LEU A 190 -5.54 -16.75 -1.98
N ILE A 191 -5.37 -16.49 -0.68
CA ILE A 191 -4.05 -16.55 -0.01
C ILE A 191 -3.46 -17.95 -0.16
N THR A 192 -4.26 -18.99 0.07
CA THR A 192 -3.81 -20.39 -0.09
C THR A 192 -3.38 -20.66 -1.52
N LEU A 193 -4.19 -20.26 -2.51
CA LEU A 193 -3.84 -20.39 -3.92
C LEU A 193 -2.57 -19.60 -4.28
N GLY A 194 -2.39 -18.41 -3.69
CA GLY A 194 -1.21 -17.57 -3.88
C GLY A 194 0.11 -18.22 -3.47
N THR A 195 0.09 -19.20 -2.57
CA THR A 195 1.30 -19.98 -2.24
C THR A 195 1.83 -20.81 -3.41
N THR A 196 1.02 -21.02 -4.45
CA THR A 196 1.38 -21.77 -5.66
C THR A 196 1.86 -20.88 -6.82
N LEU A 197 1.76 -19.55 -6.69
CA LEU A 197 2.23 -18.63 -7.71
C LEU A 197 3.76 -18.60 -7.75
N THR A 198 4.32 -18.85 -8.92
CA THR A 198 5.76 -18.69 -9.20
C THR A 198 6.10 -17.37 -9.87
N ASP A 199 5.09 -16.61 -10.30
CA ASP A 199 5.20 -15.33 -10.98
C ASP A 199 4.01 -14.42 -10.62
N THR A 200 4.31 -13.16 -10.33
CA THR A 200 3.34 -12.09 -10.06
C THR A 200 3.57 -10.86 -10.94
N SER A 201 4.41 -10.98 -11.99
CA SER A 201 4.79 -9.87 -12.86
C SER A 201 3.62 -9.24 -13.64
N LYS A 202 2.48 -9.94 -13.73
CA LYS A 202 1.27 -9.47 -14.39
C LYS A 202 0.11 -9.24 -13.42
N ALA A 203 0.39 -9.09 -12.12
CA ALA A 203 -0.63 -8.79 -11.12
C ALA A 203 -1.14 -7.33 -11.19
N PHE A 204 -0.26 -6.40 -11.57
CA PHE A 204 -0.54 -4.95 -11.55
C PHE A 204 -0.25 -4.33 -12.91
N GLY A 205 -1.05 -3.34 -13.30
CA GLY A 205 -0.97 -2.70 -14.60
C GLY A 205 -2.32 -2.19 -15.09
N THR A 206 -2.35 -1.77 -16.36
CA THR A 206 -3.60 -1.51 -17.09
C THR A 206 -4.37 -2.82 -17.35
N ARG A 207 -5.64 -2.71 -17.77
CA ARG A 207 -6.49 -3.86 -18.08
C ARG A 207 -5.88 -4.82 -19.11
N GLN A 208 -5.08 -4.31 -20.05
CA GLN A 208 -4.44 -5.09 -21.11
C GLN A 208 -3.11 -5.72 -20.68
N GLN A 209 -2.52 -5.26 -19.57
CA GLN A 209 -1.22 -5.71 -19.09
C GLN A 209 -1.31 -6.82 -18.05
N VAL A 210 -2.44 -6.93 -17.36
CA VAL A 210 -2.59 -7.87 -16.24
C VAL A 210 -3.11 -9.23 -16.67
N ASP A 211 -2.66 -10.25 -15.96
CA ASP A 211 -3.29 -11.57 -15.95
C ASP A 211 -4.46 -11.54 -14.94
N PRO A 212 -5.69 -11.92 -15.32
CA PRO A 212 -6.84 -11.85 -14.42
C PRO A 212 -6.70 -12.70 -13.16
N ILE A 213 -6.01 -13.84 -13.21
CA ILE A 213 -5.83 -14.76 -12.08
C ILE A 213 -4.77 -14.18 -11.14
N GLN A 214 -3.63 -13.73 -11.68
CA GLN A 214 -2.61 -13.06 -10.86
C GLN A 214 -3.19 -11.83 -10.16
N ARG A 215 -3.95 -10.98 -10.87
CA ARG A 215 -4.62 -9.80 -10.27
C ARG A 215 -5.59 -10.20 -9.15
N LEU A 216 -6.42 -11.21 -9.37
CA LEU A 216 -7.38 -11.68 -8.37
C LEU A 216 -6.68 -12.20 -7.10
N ILE A 217 -5.64 -13.02 -7.26
CA ILE A 217 -4.87 -13.53 -6.13
C ILE A 217 -4.14 -12.38 -5.41
N SER A 218 -3.53 -11.46 -6.17
CA SER A 218 -2.83 -10.30 -5.62
C SER A 218 -3.75 -9.32 -4.90
N ALA A 219 -5.04 -9.27 -5.22
CA ALA A 219 -6.01 -8.52 -4.42
C ALA A 219 -6.03 -9.01 -2.96
N ALA A 220 -5.89 -10.31 -2.73
CA ALA A 220 -5.89 -10.89 -1.39
C ALA A 220 -4.51 -10.86 -0.69
N THR A 221 -3.41 -10.84 -1.45
CA THR A 221 -2.05 -11.04 -0.90
C THR A 221 -1.19 -9.79 -0.88
N THR A 222 -1.38 -8.87 -1.83
CA THR A 222 -0.44 -7.78 -2.14
C THR A 222 -1.15 -6.55 -2.71
N TRP A 223 -2.35 -6.21 -2.20
CA TRP A 223 -3.12 -5.07 -2.69
C TRP A 223 -2.29 -3.77 -2.72
N GLY A 224 -2.40 -3.01 -3.80
CA GLY A 224 -1.66 -1.76 -3.99
C GLY A 224 -0.19 -1.91 -4.42
N GLY A 225 0.23 -3.11 -4.83
CA GLY A 225 1.52 -3.33 -5.48
C GLY A 225 1.72 -2.52 -6.77
N ASN A 226 2.97 -2.35 -7.17
CA ASN A 226 3.34 -1.66 -8.41
C ASN A 226 3.53 -2.67 -9.56
N PRO A 227 3.32 -2.26 -10.83
CA PRO A 227 3.74 -3.07 -11.95
C PRO A 227 5.28 -3.17 -11.99
N PRO A 228 5.85 -4.23 -12.59
CA PRO A 228 7.29 -4.50 -12.52
C PRO A 228 8.19 -3.37 -13.02
N ARG A 229 7.73 -2.58 -13.99
CA ARG A 229 8.50 -1.43 -14.51
C ARG A 229 8.73 -0.33 -13.46
N ASP A 230 7.89 -0.27 -12.43
CA ASP A 230 7.95 0.75 -11.40
C ASP A 230 8.56 0.21 -10.10
N ALA A 231 8.31 -1.06 -9.76
CA ALA A 231 9.05 -1.76 -8.70
C ALA A 231 9.04 -3.29 -8.86
N ILE A 232 10.18 -3.93 -8.57
CA ILE A 232 10.30 -5.38 -8.36
C ILE A 232 10.59 -5.67 -6.90
N TYR A 233 10.02 -6.77 -6.39
CA TYR A 233 10.17 -7.24 -5.02
C TYR A 233 10.79 -8.65 -5.04
N LEU A 234 12.03 -8.77 -4.56
CA LEU A 234 12.78 -10.04 -4.50
C LEU A 234 12.82 -10.50 -3.05
N ASN A 235 12.17 -11.62 -2.75
CA ASN A 235 12.17 -12.20 -1.41
C ASN A 235 13.29 -13.22 -1.28
N PHE A 236 13.99 -13.19 -0.15
CA PHE A 236 15.02 -14.16 0.18
C PHE A 236 14.78 -14.75 1.57
N THR A 237 14.90 -16.06 1.66
CA THR A 237 14.93 -16.81 2.92
C THR A 237 16.25 -17.58 2.99
N PRO A 238 17.08 -17.39 4.02
CA PRO A 238 18.37 -18.05 4.13
C PRO A 238 18.22 -19.57 4.28
N PRO A 239 19.13 -20.37 3.69
CA PRO A 239 19.13 -21.83 3.88
C PRO A 239 19.29 -22.27 5.34
N LYS A 240 20.14 -21.58 6.12
CA LYS A 240 20.35 -21.84 7.55
C LYS A 240 19.72 -20.70 8.36
N ASN A 241 18.43 -20.85 8.65
CA ASN A 241 17.61 -19.81 9.26
C ASN A 241 17.46 -19.97 10.79
N ASP A 242 18.59 -20.07 11.50
CA ASP A 242 18.63 -20.30 12.95
C ASP A 242 18.62 -19.01 13.78
N GLY A 243 18.64 -17.84 13.12
CA GLY A 243 18.74 -16.53 13.76
C GLY A 243 20.11 -16.24 14.39
N LYS A 244 21.14 -17.04 14.08
CA LYS A 244 22.48 -16.94 14.68
C LYS A 244 23.59 -16.92 13.64
N THR A 245 23.43 -17.68 12.57
CA THR A 245 24.41 -17.76 11.48
C THR A 245 24.46 -16.40 10.80
N VAL A 246 25.63 -15.78 10.82
CA VAL A 246 25.87 -14.49 10.17
C VAL A 246 25.87 -14.68 8.67
N TYR A 247 25.24 -13.76 7.96
CA TYR A 247 25.25 -13.69 6.49
C TYR A 247 25.82 -12.36 6.03
N LYS A 248 26.52 -12.35 4.90
CA LYS A 248 27.06 -11.14 4.27
C LYS A 248 26.53 -11.01 2.85
N LEU A 249 26.23 -9.80 2.46
CA LEU A 249 25.76 -9.45 1.13
C LEU A 249 26.60 -8.30 0.59
N HIS A 250 27.20 -8.50 -0.57
CA HIS A 250 27.91 -7.45 -1.30
C HIS A 250 27.04 -6.97 -2.46
N ILE A 251 26.72 -5.68 -2.49
CA ILE A 251 25.88 -5.04 -3.49
C ILE A 251 26.73 -4.07 -4.29
N GLY A 252 26.95 -4.39 -5.56
CA GLY A 252 27.60 -3.47 -6.52
C GLY A 252 26.63 -2.45 -7.09
N ASP A 253 26.86 -2.04 -8.33
CA ASP A 253 25.91 -1.21 -9.06
C ASP A 253 24.60 -1.97 -9.32
N VAL A 254 23.47 -1.33 -9.02
CA VAL A 254 22.13 -1.88 -9.21
C VAL A 254 21.45 -1.01 -10.26
N PRO A 255 21.04 -1.58 -11.41
CA PRO A 255 20.57 -0.78 -12.55
C PRO A 255 19.12 -0.34 -12.36
N VAL A 256 18.93 0.70 -11.55
CA VAL A 256 17.64 1.32 -11.20
C VAL A 256 17.70 2.84 -11.41
N ASP A 257 16.61 3.44 -11.91
CA ASP A 257 16.48 4.91 -11.98
C ASP A 257 15.99 5.53 -10.67
N GLY A 258 15.36 4.73 -9.80
CA GLY A 258 14.81 5.17 -8.53
C GLY A 258 15.82 4.97 -7.41
N PHE A 259 15.65 3.87 -6.70
CA PHE A 259 16.54 3.43 -5.64
C PHE A 259 16.39 1.93 -5.43
N TRP A 260 17.30 1.32 -4.68
CA TRP A 260 17.09 -0.03 -4.14
C TRP A 260 17.05 -0.02 -2.62
N SER A 261 16.29 -0.93 -2.03
CA SER A 261 16.26 -1.15 -0.58
C SER A 261 16.20 -2.62 -0.22
N ILE A 262 16.57 -2.93 1.01
CA ILE A 262 16.41 -4.21 1.69
C ILE A 262 15.67 -3.95 2.99
N SER A 263 14.65 -4.74 3.27
CA SER A 263 13.94 -4.72 4.54
C SER A 263 13.90 -6.13 5.13
N LEU A 264 14.28 -6.24 6.40
CA LEU A 264 14.36 -7.50 7.15
C LEU A 264 13.07 -7.75 7.93
N TYR A 265 12.57 -8.98 7.86
CA TYR A 265 11.32 -9.41 8.49
C TYR A 265 11.48 -10.70 9.28
N ASN A 266 10.61 -10.89 10.27
CA ASN A 266 10.41 -12.17 10.95
C ASN A 266 9.65 -13.17 10.05
N ALA A 267 9.41 -14.38 10.58
CA ALA A 267 8.72 -15.46 9.86
C ALA A 267 7.32 -15.08 9.35
N ASP A 268 6.64 -14.17 10.05
CA ASP A 268 5.30 -13.69 9.71
C ASP A 268 5.32 -12.52 8.71
N GLY A 269 6.51 -12.05 8.31
CA GLY A 269 6.68 -10.96 7.35
C GLY A 269 6.59 -9.55 7.96
N TYR A 270 6.79 -9.42 9.28
CA TYR A 270 6.78 -8.14 10.00
C TYR A 270 8.17 -7.78 10.52
N PHE A 271 8.42 -6.48 10.71
CA PHE A 271 9.61 -6.00 11.41
C PHE A 271 9.59 -6.49 12.85
N GLN A 272 10.71 -7.05 13.31
CA GLN A 272 10.87 -7.43 14.70
C GLN A 272 11.77 -6.40 15.39
N LYS A 273 11.22 -5.79 16.44
CA LYS A 273 11.93 -4.83 17.30
C LYS A 273 13.26 -5.42 17.78
N ASN A 274 14.30 -4.60 17.71
CA ASN A 274 15.65 -4.94 18.14
C ASN A 274 16.35 -3.72 18.74
N ASP A 275 17.41 -3.96 19.52
CA ASP A 275 18.09 -2.94 20.31
C ASP A 275 18.83 -1.90 19.44
N GLU A 276 19.26 -2.29 18.23
CA GLU A 276 19.93 -1.40 17.26
C GLU A 276 18.93 -0.50 16.51
N ASN A 277 17.62 -0.73 16.66
CA ASN A 277 16.56 -0.06 15.92
C ASN A 277 16.78 -0.09 14.39
N ALA A 278 17.37 -1.18 13.88
CA ALA A 278 17.75 -1.36 12.49
C ALA A 278 16.84 -2.38 11.80
N TYR A 279 16.22 -2.00 10.68
CA TYR A 279 15.17 -2.80 10.02
C TYR A 279 15.30 -2.83 8.49
N SER A 280 15.84 -1.76 7.91
CA SER A 280 15.99 -1.60 6.48
C SER A 280 17.25 -0.81 6.15
N LEU A 281 17.80 -1.08 4.97
CA LEU A 281 18.95 -0.40 4.38
C LEU A 281 18.65 -0.14 2.92
N ASN A 282 19.08 0.99 2.38
CA ASN A 282 18.90 1.36 0.98
C ASN A 282 20.12 2.15 0.48
N ASP A 283 20.14 2.50 -0.80
CA ASP A 283 21.27 3.21 -1.42
C ASP A 283 21.52 4.65 -0.91
N ILE A 284 20.61 5.25 -0.14
CA ILE A 284 20.80 6.56 0.50
C ILE A 284 21.16 6.48 1.98
N THR A 285 20.68 5.47 2.69
CA THR A 285 20.93 5.27 4.14
C THR A 285 22.14 4.40 4.43
N SER A 286 22.54 3.54 3.48
CA SER A 286 23.71 2.68 3.66
C SER A 286 25.01 3.45 3.48
N LYS A 287 26.01 3.09 4.29
CA LYS A 287 27.38 3.57 4.05
C LYS A 287 28.00 2.83 2.88
N LYS A 288 28.46 3.58 1.88
CA LYS A 288 29.10 3.05 0.66
C LYS A 288 30.60 2.86 0.86
N GLY A 289 31.16 1.86 0.18
CA GLY A 289 32.59 1.67 -0.03
C GLY A 289 33.18 2.71 -0.97
N ALA A 290 34.50 2.71 -1.13
CA ALA A 290 35.21 3.67 -2.00
C ALA A 290 34.87 3.49 -3.48
N ASP A 291 34.46 2.29 -3.89
CA ASP A 291 34.00 1.93 -5.23
C ASP A 291 32.48 2.16 -5.43
N GLY A 292 31.79 2.68 -4.41
CA GLY A 292 30.34 2.91 -4.43
C GLY A 292 29.50 1.68 -4.06
N SER A 293 30.11 0.52 -3.83
CA SER A 293 29.42 -0.69 -3.39
C SER A 293 28.88 -0.56 -1.95
N VAL A 294 27.98 -1.46 -1.57
CA VAL A 294 27.44 -1.57 -0.21
C VAL A 294 27.59 -3.01 0.28
N ASP A 295 28.38 -3.18 1.34
CA ASP A 295 28.40 -4.42 2.11
C ASP A 295 27.35 -4.35 3.22
N ILE A 296 26.51 -5.37 3.33
CA ILE A 296 25.52 -5.54 4.41
C ILE A 296 25.83 -6.82 5.17
N GLN A 297 25.78 -6.74 6.50
CA GLN A 297 25.82 -7.92 7.36
C GLN A 297 24.45 -8.17 7.99
N PHE A 298 24.02 -9.42 7.97
CA PHE A 298 22.85 -9.91 8.68
C PHE A 298 23.31 -10.72 9.90
N GLY A 299 22.91 -10.28 11.10
CA GLY A 299 23.31 -10.90 12.36
C GLY A 299 24.71 -10.51 12.85
N GLY A 300 25.00 -10.83 14.10
CA GLY A 300 26.28 -10.47 14.74
C GLY A 300 26.50 -8.97 14.88
N CYS A 301 25.41 -8.18 14.93
CA CYS A 301 25.49 -6.73 15.10
C CYS A 301 25.94 -6.40 16.52
N ASP A 302 27.05 -5.67 16.62
CA ASP A 302 27.72 -5.30 17.89
C ASP A 302 27.84 -3.78 18.06
N GLY A 303 27.06 -3.00 17.29
CA GLY A 303 27.12 -1.55 17.21
C GLY A 303 28.34 -0.97 16.46
N LYS A 304 29.29 -1.80 16.00
CA LYS A 304 30.48 -1.35 15.24
C LYS A 304 30.35 -1.58 13.75
N ILE A 305 29.51 -2.54 13.36
CA ILE A 305 29.26 -2.89 11.96
C ILE A 305 28.22 -1.93 11.40
N VAL A 306 28.64 -1.06 10.48
CA VAL A 306 27.85 0.09 10.03
C VAL A 306 26.54 -0.34 9.35
N ASN A 307 26.61 -1.19 8.34
CA ASN A 307 25.44 -1.68 7.60
C ASN A 307 25.04 -3.05 8.16
N CYS A 308 24.55 -3.08 9.40
CA CYS A 308 24.15 -4.33 10.07
C CYS A 308 22.65 -4.40 10.32
N LEU A 309 22.04 -5.54 9.99
CA LEU A 309 20.64 -5.84 10.27
C LEU A 309 20.55 -7.02 11.26
N PRO A 310 20.04 -6.81 12.50
CA PRO A 310 19.90 -7.89 13.48
C PRO A 310 18.88 -8.95 13.03
N ILE A 311 19.30 -10.22 13.02
CA ILE A 311 18.45 -11.35 12.59
C ILE A 311 17.79 -12.07 13.76
N MET A 312 16.72 -12.81 13.43
CA MET A 312 15.94 -13.66 14.33
C MET A 312 15.71 -15.05 13.71
N PRO A 313 15.35 -16.09 14.47
CA PRO A 313 14.93 -17.36 13.88
C PRO A 313 13.78 -17.17 12.88
N GLY A 314 13.87 -17.78 11.70
CA GLY A 314 12.86 -17.63 10.65
C GLY A 314 12.90 -16.30 9.89
N TRP A 315 13.99 -15.54 9.98
CA TRP A 315 14.16 -14.27 9.28
C TRP A 315 14.09 -14.43 7.76
N ASN A 316 13.64 -13.38 7.08
CA ASN A 316 13.69 -13.26 5.64
C ASN A 316 13.82 -11.78 5.28
N TYR A 317 14.19 -11.46 4.05
CA TYR A 317 14.18 -10.06 3.59
C TYR A 317 13.50 -9.91 2.25
N THR A 318 13.07 -8.69 1.97
CA THR A 318 12.66 -8.27 0.62
C THR A 318 13.63 -7.20 0.13
N ALA A 319 14.30 -7.46 -1.00
CA ALA A 319 14.94 -6.43 -1.79
C ALA A 319 13.91 -5.79 -2.73
N ARG A 320 13.86 -4.46 -2.76
CA ARG A 320 12.97 -3.67 -3.62
C ARG A 320 13.80 -2.88 -4.60
N LEU A 321 13.51 -3.03 -5.89
CA LEU A 321 14.22 -2.34 -6.96
C LEU A 321 13.24 -1.39 -7.64
N TYR A 322 13.39 -0.09 -7.44
CA TYR A 322 12.45 0.93 -7.93
C TYR A 322 12.89 1.50 -9.27
N ARG A 323 11.98 1.49 -10.24
CA ARG A 323 12.26 1.79 -11.65
C ARG A 323 13.44 0.97 -12.20
N PRO A 324 13.34 -0.37 -12.16
CA PRO A 324 14.40 -1.24 -12.66
C PRO A 324 14.60 -1.08 -14.16
N HIS A 325 15.87 -1.14 -14.59
CA HIS A 325 16.23 -1.15 -15.99
C HIS A 325 15.87 -2.49 -16.67
N ALA A 326 16.01 -2.52 -17.99
CA ALA A 326 15.60 -3.67 -18.79
C ALA A 326 16.35 -4.96 -18.43
N GLU A 327 17.62 -4.87 -18.02
CA GLU A 327 18.44 -6.01 -17.63
C GLU A 327 17.91 -6.76 -16.39
N ILE A 328 17.28 -6.05 -15.45
CA ILE A 328 16.57 -6.69 -14.33
C ILE A 328 15.29 -7.36 -14.86
N LEU A 329 14.51 -6.63 -15.66
CA LEU A 329 13.20 -7.08 -16.15
C LEU A 329 13.29 -8.31 -17.05
N ASN A 330 14.38 -8.44 -17.82
CA ASN A 330 14.64 -9.58 -18.70
C ASN A 330 15.51 -10.67 -18.06
N GLY A 331 15.99 -10.46 -16.82
CA GLY A 331 16.77 -11.43 -16.04
C GLY A 331 18.25 -11.58 -16.46
N THR A 332 18.77 -10.70 -17.31
CA THR A 332 20.21 -10.70 -17.68
C THR A 332 21.10 -10.14 -16.56
N TRP A 333 20.53 -9.35 -15.66
CA TRP A 333 21.13 -8.96 -14.39
C TRP A 333 20.34 -9.57 -13.23
N LYS A 334 21.05 -10.02 -12.19
CA LYS A 334 20.45 -10.60 -10.98
C LYS A 334 20.95 -9.89 -9.74
N PHE A 335 20.03 -9.65 -8.81
CA PHE A 335 20.39 -9.12 -7.50
C PHE A 335 21.23 -10.16 -6.75
N PRO A 336 22.34 -9.77 -6.08
CA PRO A 336 23.17 -10.71 -5.35
C PRO A 336 22.41 -11.33 -4.18
N GLU A 337 22.76 -12.57 -3.85
CA GLU A 337 22.24 -13.28 -2.68
C GLU A 337 23.28 -13.29 -1.56
N PRO A 338 22.87 -13.23 -0.29
CA PRO A 338 23.81 -13.27 0.82
C PRO A 338 24.41 -14.67 0.99
N THR A 339 25.67 -14.71 1.39
CA THR A 339 26.38 -15.94 1.74
C THR A 339 26.63 -16.02 3.25
N PRO A 340 26.62 -17.22 3.87
CA PRO A 340 27.05 -17.37 5.25
C PRO A 340 28.48 -16.81 5.43
N ALA A 341 28.72 -16.10 6.52
CA ALA A 341 30.08 -15.76 6.92
C ALA A 341 30.81 -17.03 7.38
N GLU A 342 32.07 -17.16 6.98
CA GLU A 342 32.96 -18.25 7.40
C GLU A 342 33.25 -18.27 8.91
#